data_AF-A0A9E8MWW7-F1
#
_entry.id   AF-A0A9E8MWW7-F1
#
_cell.length_a   1.000
_cell.length_b   1.000
_cell.length_c   1.000
_cell.angle_alpha   90.00
_cell.angle_beta   90.00
_cell.angle_gamma   90.00
#
_symmetry.space_group_name_H-M   'P 1'
#
loop_
_entity.id
_entity.type
_entity.pdbx_description
1 polymer ?
#
loop_
_entity_poly.entity_id
_entity_poly.type
_entity_poly.pdbx_seq_one_letter_code
_entity_poly.pdbx_strand_id
1 'polypeptide(L)'
;MKQLMDNKPISDLHNHPSLKPYGNATAIKTLWDFFRNKQPKDYFKQISLRKWIINIVLKKMATYSQSNLNSCFEGHNRLVFCSVYPIEKPFLKPNRPFLKSKAIHTFILGVIFKKKWNKTSIAIDKKIVSLLSGISLKMASRLIDPIHDPRIDTIDYFNDYIFEYQYLLHASGSQSEKRIHGKLPKFQLVKNYEDFMSTRADDTICGIMTIEGMHALGVYYKRDLFETARIEDLPLERQNKLKLSFIENIQAIKKEQFPPFFITYAHHFNNLLVGHAKSFADAKGTFDPGFADIFDQSVGQDLGISSFGLTLITDHLLSRHNGQRILIDVKHMSVFARKAYYDLLANNRAKSSLLIDNVPIISSHSAVNGLATLDEAQAKKDSFKGNKNSYVSLWDINLTDEDIVAVFKSDGLIGICMHDGRMPGNRFRKKLKASKNNP
;
A
#
# COMPACT_ATOMS: atom_id res chain seq x y z
N MET A 1 23.83 -8.24 -37.07
CA MET A 1 22.67 -9.15 -36.87
C MET A 1 22.48 -9.45 -35.38
N LYS A 2 22.41 -8.40 -34.54
CA LYS A 2 22.05 -8.52 -33.12
C LYS A 2 20.53 -8.43 -33.10
N GLN A 3 19.90 -9.61 -33.18
CA GLN A 3 18.46 -9.79 -33.12
C GLN A 3 17.94 -8.92 -31.98
N LEU A 4 17.03 -8.01 -32.31
CA LEU A 4 16.17 -7.34 -31.33
C LEU A 4 15.73 -8.42 -30.36
N MET A 5 16.18 -8.35 -29.11
CA MET A 5 15.48 -9.09 -28.05
C MET A 5 14.03 -8.64 -28.20
N ASP A 6 13.16 -9.56 -28.59
CA ASP A 6 11.71 -9.37 -28.49
C ASP A 6 11.46 -8.79 -27.10
N ASN A 7 11.19 -7.48 -27.04
CA ASN A 7 11.06 -6.76 -25.78
C ASN A 7 9.80 -7.30 -25.13
N LYS A 8 9.95 -8.36 -24.32
CA LYS A 8 8.86 -8.93 -23.55
C LYS A 8 8.29 -7.78 -22.71
N PRO A 9 6.99 -7.45 -22.86
CA PRO A 9 6.41 -6.35 -22.12
C PRO A 9 6.58 -6.60 -20.62
N ILE A 10 7.03 -5.57 -19.90
CA ILE A 10 7.13 -5.62 -18.45
C ILE A 10 5.70 -5.43 -17.89
N SER A 11 5.36 -6.19 -16.86
CA SER A 11 4.16 -5.96 -16.07
C SER A 11 4.53 -5.47 -14.69
N ASP A 12 3.85 -4.43 -14.22
CA ASP A 12 3.95 -3.95 -12.86
C ASP A 12 2.73 -4.39 -12.07
N LEU A 13 2.96 -5.36 -11.18
CA LEU A 13 1.94 -6.00 -10.36
C LEU A 13 1.41 -5.10 -9.23
N HIS A 14 1.98 -3.91 -9.03
CA HIS A 14 1.51 -2.98 -8.00
C HIS A 14 1.81 -1.52 -8.38
N ASN A 15 0.79 -0.81 -8.85
CA ASN A 15 0.96 0.53 -9.39
C ASN A 15 -0.16 1.50 -8.92
N HIS A 16 0.19 2.73 -8.54
CA HIS A 16 -0.79 3.77 -8.16
C HIS A 16 -0.83 4.93 -9.17
N PRO A 17 -1.37 4.75 -10.38
CA PRO A 17 -1.40 5.81 -11.39
C PRO A 17 -2.44 6.89 -11.06
N SER A 18 -3.47 6.57 -10.28
CA SER A 18 -4.63 7.44 -9.98
C SER A 18 -4.48 8.30 -8.72
N LEU A 19 -3.75 7.84 -7.70
CA LEU A 19 -3.77 8.43 -6.35
C LEU A 19 -3.55 9.96 -6.34
N LYS A 20 -2.51 10.44 -7.04
CA LYS A 20 -2.21 11.88 -7.11
C LYS A 20 -3.17 12.62 -8.04
N PRO A 21 -3.39 12.19 -9.30
CA PRO A 21 -4.35 12.86 -10.19
C PRO A 21 -5.75 13.01 -9.60
N TYR A 22 -6.32 11.93 -9.04
CA TYR A 22 -7.61 11.97 -8.35
C TYR A 22 -7.59 12.93 -7.15
N GLY A 23 -6.55 12.86 -6.31
CA GLY A 23 -6.40 13.73 -5.13
C GLY A 23 -6.15 15.20 -5.45
N ASN A 24 -5.79 15.54 -6.70
CA ASN A 24 -5.37 16.88 -7.10
C ASN A 24 -5.72 17.22 -8.56
N ALA A 25 -6.96 16.93 -8.96
CA ALA A 25 -7.44 17.10 -10.34
C ALA A 25 -7.33 18.54 -10.90
N THR A 26 -7.18 19.55 -10.04
CA THR A 26 -6.97 20.94 -10.49
C THR A 26 -5.54 21.21 -10.94
N ALA A 27 -4.55 20.46 -10.44
CA ALA A 27 -3.14 20.65 -10.76
C ALA A 27 -2.58 19.54 -11.68
N ILE A 28 -3.26 18.39 -11.74
CA ILE A 28 -2.86 17.22 -12.52
C ILE A 28 -4.04 16.89 -13.43
N LYS A 29 -3.87 17.09 -14.74
CA LYS A 29 -4.97 16.94 -15.69
C LYS A 29 -5.34 15.48 -15.87
N THR A 30 -4.34 14.62 -16.04
CA THR A 30 -4.54 13.20 -16.35
C THR A 30 -3.54 12.32 -15.63
N LEU A 31 -3.83 11.02 -15.56
CA LEU A 31 -2.91 9.99 -15.04
C LEU A 31 -1.71 9.71 -15.95
N TRP A 32 -1.65 10.33 -17.14
CA TRP A 32 -0.48 10.33 -17.99
C TRP A 32 0.61 11.28 -17.49
N ASP A 33 0.25 12.29 -16.70
CA ASP A 33 1.12 13.42 -16.42
C ASP A 33 2.13 13.12 -15.30
N PHE A 34 3.40 13.46 -15.57
CA PHE A 34 4.38 13.58 -14.51
C PHE A 34 4.09 14.82 -13.66
N PHE A 35 4.16 14.67 -12.34
CA PHE A 35 3.86 15.74 -11.41
C PHE A 35 4.90 15.81 -10.29
N ARG A 36 5.29 17.03 -9.92
CA ARG A 36 6.05 17.28 -8.68
C ARG A 36 5.14 17.95 -7.67
N ASN A 37 5.14 17.43 -6.45
CA ASN A 37 4.43 18.04 -5.34
C ASN A 37 4.91 19.48 -5.14
N LYS A 38 4.04 20.29 -4.54
CA LYS A 38 4.42 21.62 -4.08
C LYS A 38 5.63 21.56 -3.16
N GLN A 39 6.40 22.64 -3.15
CA GLN A 39 7.53 22.82 -2.26
C GLN A 39 7.12 23.63 -1.03
N PRO A 40 7.85 23.54 0.10
CA PRO A 40 7.53 24.31 1.30
C PRO A 40 7.43 25.82 1.07
N LYS A 41 8.18 26.37 0.11
CA LYS A 41 8.10 27.79 -0.28
C LYS A 41 6.71 28.20 -0.79
N ASP A 42 5.95 27.27 -1.36
CA ASP A 42 4.62 27.54 -1.92
C ASP A 42 3.55 27.73 -0.83
N TYR A 43 3.78 27.20 0.38
CA TYR A 43 2.84 27.24 1.50
C TYR A 43 3.32 28.04 2.72
N PHE A 44 4.63 28.11 2.92
CA PHE A 44 5.29 28.80 4.02
C PHE A 44 6.15 29.92 3.42
N LYS A 45 5.55 31.09 3.18
CA LYS A 45 6.22 32.22 2.52
C LYS A 45 7.35 32.78 3.38
N GLN A 46 7.07 33.02 4.66
CA GLN A 46 8.05 33.55 5.63
C GLN A 46 9.16 32.54 5.96
N ILE A 47 10.36 33.06 6.19
CA ILE A 47 11.47 32.28 6.73
C ILE A 47 11.13 31.92 8.18
N SER A 48 11.20 30.63 8.51
CA SER A 48 10.94 30.14 9.85
C SER A 48 11.72 28.85 10.09
N LEU A 49 12.06 28.58 11.36
CA LEU A 49 12.66 27.31 11.77
C LEU A 49 11.80 26.13 11.31
N ARG A 50 10.47 26.26 11.37
CA ARG A 50 9.52 25.26 10.88
C ARG A 50 9.70 24.98 9.38
N LYS A 51 9.73 26.01 8.53
CA LYS A 51 9.95 25.86 7.09
C LYS A 51 11.30 25.18 6.80
N TRP A 52 12.35 25.56 7.53
CA TRP A 52 13.68 24.98 7.37
C TRP A 52 13.71 23.49 7.71
N ILE A 53 13.13 23.09 8.83
CA ILE A 53 13.03 21.67 9.22
C ILE A 53 12.19 20.86 8.20
N ILE A 54 11.05 21.39 7.76
CA ILE A 54 10.22 20.73 6.74
C ILE A 54 11.01 20.50 5.45
N ASN A 55 11.78 21.49 4.99
CA ASN A 55 12.63 21.35 3.81
C ASN A 55 13.64 20.20 3.94
N ILE A 56 14.27 20.04 5.11
CA ILE A 56 15.24 18.96 5.36
C ILE A 56 14.57 17.59 5.28
N VAL A 57 13.39 17.44 5.89
CA VAL A 57 12.65 16.18 5.90
C VAL A 57 12.18 15.82 4.48
N LEU A 58 11.59 16.77 3.75
CA LEU A 58 11.05 16.52 2.40
C LEU A 58 12.13 16.19 1.36
N LYS A 59 13.37 16.68 1.51
CA LYS A 59 14.48 16.30 0.62
C LYS A 59 14.77 14.79 0.62
N LYS A 60 14.32 14.07 1.65
CA LYS A 60 14.51 12.61 1.80
C LYS A 60 13.32 11.79 1.28
N MET A 61 12.28 12.45 0.79
CA MET A 61 11.03 11.82 0.39
C MET A 61 10.80 12.00 -1.11
N ALA A 62 10.12 11.03 -1.72
CA ALA A 62 9.71 11.11 -3.11
C ALA A 62 8.53 12.09 -3.26
N THR A 63 8.84 13.36 -3.50
CA THR A 63 7.87 14.45 -3.69
C THR A 63 7.45 14.63 -5.16
N TYR A 64 7.41 13.54 -5.92
CA TYR A 64 7.04 13.49 -7.34
C TYR A 64 6.17 12.26 -7.61
N SER A 65 5.43 12.22 -8.72
CA SER A 65 4.63 11.06 -9.11
C SER A 65 5.56 9.87 -9.34
N GLN A 66 5.39 8.83 -8.51
CA GLN A 66 6.16 7.59 -8.61
C GLN A 66 5.61 6.69 -9.72
N SER A 67 4.33 6.86 -10.07
CA SER A 67 3.69 6.28 -11.24
C SER A 67 2.96 7.35 -12.05
N ASN A 68 3.14 7.32 -13.38
CA ASN A 68 2.32 7.99 -14.38
C ASN A 68 2.44 7.19 -15.70
N LEU A 69 1.39 7.19 -16.52
CA LEU A 69 1.36 6.30 -17.68
C LEU A 69 2.35 6.66 -18.80
N ASN A 70 2.78 7.92 -18.91
CA ASN A 70 3.84 8.27 -19.86
C ASN A 70 5.15 7.56 -19.50
N SER A 71 5.55 7.60 -18.22
CA SER A 71 6.73 6.90 -17.73
C SER A 71 6.56 5.38 -17.79
N CYS A 72 5.36 4.84 -17.54
CA CYS A 72 5.09 3.41 -17.76
C CYS A 72 5.29 3.04 -19.23
N PHE A 73 4.78 3.85 -20.16
CA PHE A 73 4.91 3.58 -21.59
C PHE A 73 6.38 3.61 -22.04
N GLU A 74 7.12 4.64 -21.62
CA GLU A 74 8.55 4.82 -21.88
C GLU A 74 9.39 3.66 -21.31
N GLY A 75 9.04 3.17 -20.12
CA GLY A 75 9.68 2.01 -19.49
C GLY A 75 9.24 0.65 -20.02
N HIS A 76 8.54 0.58 -21.16
CA HIS A 76 7.99 -0.67 -21.72
C HIS A 76 7.04 -1.45 -20.80
N ASN A 77 6.46 -0.78 -19.80
CA ASN A 77 5.40 -1.33 -18.98
C ASN A 77 4.07 -1.24 -19.74
N ARG A 78 3.49 -2.40 -20.09
CA ARG A 78 2.27 -2.49 -20.91
C ARG A 78 1.12 -3.18 -20.18
N LEU A 79 1.36 -3.69 -18.98
CA LEU A 79 0.33 -4.27 -18.13
C LEU A 79 0.56 -3.79 -16.69
N VAL A 80 -0.32 -2.90 -16.23
CA VAL A 80 -0.26 -2.30 -14.89
C VAL A 80 -1.41 -2.78 -14.03
N PHE A 81 -1.13 -3.14 -12.79
CA PHE A 81 -2.15 -3.44 -11.80
C PHE A 81 -2.43 -2.17 -11.00
N CYS A 82 -3.52 -1.50 -11.37
CA CYS A 82 -3.99 -0.25 -10.79
C CYS A 82 -4.50 -0.51 -9.38
N SER A 83 -3.67 -0.22 -8.39
CA SER A 83 -3.96 -0.38 -6.97
C SER A 83 -4.72 0.84 -6.46
N VAL A 84 -6.03 0.66 -6.26
CA VAL A 84 -6.90 1.65 -5.61
C VAL A 84 -6.60 1.65 -4.13
N TYR A 85 -6.30 2.82 -3.57
CA TYR A 85 -5.78 2.95 -2.22
C TYR A 85 -6.35 4.19 -1.51
N PRO A 86 -7.48 4.03 -0.80
CA PRO A 86 -7.92 5.00 0.19
C PRO A 86 -6.84 5.22 1.25
N ILE A 87 -6.38 6.47 1.41
CA ILE A 87 -5.36 6.81 2.39
C ILE A 87 -5.81 6.40 3.80
N GLU A 88 -5.04 5.52 4.45
CA GLU A 88 -5.26 5.09 5.82
C GLU A 88 -5.28 6.29 6.78
N LYS A 89 -6.41 6.49 7.48
CA LYS A 89 -6.63 7.62 8.39
C LYS A 89 -5.61 7.70 9.53
N PRO A 90 -4.97 6.61 10.01
CA PRO A 90 -3.84 6.73 10.94
C PRO A 90 -2.68 7.60 10.42
N PHE A 91 -2.43 7.68 9.10
CA PHE A 91 -1.46 8.65 8.55
C PHE A 91 -1.87 10.12 8.73
N LEU A 92 -3.15 10.36 8.96
CA LEU A 92 -3.74 11.69 9.12
C LEU A 92 -3.97 12.05 10.60
N LYS A 93 -3.72 11.10 11.51
CA LYS A 93 -3.79 11.29 12.95
C LYS A 93 -2.44 10.90 13.58
N PRO A 94 -1.42 11.76 13.50
CA PRO A 94 -0.10 11.46 14.06
C PRO A 94 -0.23 11.32 15.59
N ASN A 95 -0.21 10.06 16.04
CA ASN A 95 -0.09 9.66 17.43
C ASN A 95 1.39 9.38 17.68
N ARG A 96 2.05 10.23 18.48
CA ARG A 96 3.47 10.01 18.81
C ARG A 96 3.59 8.73 19.63
N PRO A 97 4.52 7.81 19.33
CA PRO A 97 4.92 6.79 20.30
C PRO A 97 5.83 7.45 21.33
N PHE A 98 5.24 7.96 22.41
CA PHE A 98 5.94 8.74 23.45
C PHE A 98 7.05 7.96 24.19
N LEU A 99 7.05 6.62 24.15
CA LEU A 99 8.02 5.81 24.90
C LEU A 99 9.33 5.51 24.15
N LYS A 100 9.38 5.66 22.82
CA LYS A 100 10.51 5.18 22.01
C LYS A 100 11.30 6.25 21.26
N SER A 101 10.72 7.43 21.04
CA SER A 101 11.37 8.49 20.27
C SER A 101 12.39 9.29 21.10
N LYS A 102 13.54 9.61 20.50
CA LYS A 102 14.56 10.43 21.18
C LYS A 102 14.05 11.85 21.44
N ALA A 103 14.56 12.53 22.47
CA ALA A 103 14.19 13.91 22.80
C ALA A 103 14.35 14.87 21.60
N ILE A 104 15.43 14.72 20.83
CA ILE A 104 15.69 15.50 19.62
C ILE A 104 14.66 15.25 18.51
N HIS A 105 14.21 14.00 18.32
CA HIS A 105 13.14 13.67 17.37
C HIS A 105 11.83 14.30 17.81
N THR A 106 11.52 14.20 19.10
CA THR A 106 10.33 14.82 19.71
C THR A 106 10.31 16.34 19.51
N PHE A 107 11.47 17.00 19.59
CA PHE A 107 11.62 18.43 19.30
C PHE A 107 11.35 18.73 17.81
N ILE A 108 12.03 18.04 16.89
CA ILE A 108 11.87 18.20 15.43
C ILE A 108 10.40 18.05 15.03
N LEU A 109 9.75 16.98 15.48
CA LEU A 109 8.34 16.70 15.21
C LEU A 109 7.42 17.74 15.87
N GLY A 110 7.78 18.27 17.04
CA GLY A 110 7.08 19.38 17.70
C GLY A 110 7.07 20.66 16.87
N VAL A 111 8.18 20.95 16.20
CA VAL A 111 8.28 22.10 15.30
C VAL A 111 7.48 21.87 14.01
N ILE A 112 7.57 20.68 13.40
CA ILE A 112 6.85 20.36 12.15
C ILE A 112 5.33 20.40 12.36
N PHE A 113 4.82 19.72 13.38
CA PHE A 113 3.38 19.53 13.57
C PHE A 113 2.73 20.57 14.49
N LYS A 114 3.47 21.57 14.98
CA LYS A 114 2.98 22.57 15.94
C LYS A 114 2.35 21.91 17.17
N LYS A 115 3.21 21.45 18.09
CA LYS A 115 2.82 20.81 19.36
C LYS A 115 1.62 21.52 20.00
N LYS A 116 0.44 20.89 20.00
CA LYS A 116 -0.58 21.18 21.03
C LYS A 116 -0.08 20.52 22.31
N TRP A 117 -0.16 21.21 23.44
CA TRP A 117 0.29 20.72 24.75
C TRP A 117 -0.58 19.58 25.32
N ASN A 118 -1.49 19.02 24.52
CA ASN A 118 -2.30 17.87 24.92
C ASN A 118 -1.59 16.56 24.55
N LYS A 119 -1.55 15.61 25.48
CA LYS A 119 -0.54 14.54 25.54
C LYS A 119 -0.72 13.38 24.56
N THR A 120 -1.77 13.33 23.72
CA THR A 120 -2.11 12.08 23.00
C THR A 120 -2.28 12.19 21.48
N SER A 121 -2.64 13.34 20.90
CA SER A 121 -2.76 13.48 19.43
C SER A 121 -2.51 14.91 18.94
N ILE A 122 -1.94 15.06 17.74
CA ILE A 122 -1.70 16.36 17.11
C ILE A 122 -2.56 16.48 15.85
N ALA A 123 -3.29 17.60 15.72
CA ALA A 123 -3.96 17.92 14.47
C ALA A 123 -2.91 18.16 13.38
N ILE A 124 -2.89 17.32 12.36
CA ILE A 124 -1.89 17.40 11.29
C ILE A 124 -2.15 18.63 10.42
N ASP A 125 -1.10 19.38 10.10
CA ASP A 125 -1.22 20.53 9.19
C ASP A 125 -1.49 20.02 7.77
N LYS A 126 -2.64 20.37 7.21
CA LYS A 126 -3.09 19.99 5.86
C LYS A 126 -2.06 20.31 4.78
N LYS A 127 -1.26 21.37 4.97
CA LYS A 127 -0.15 21.73 4.07
C LYS A 127 0.94 20.67 4.07
N ILE A 128 1.26 20.08 5.23
CA ILE A 128 2.24 18.99 5.32
C ILE A 128 1.73 17.76 4.59
N VAL A 129 0.46 17.39 4.78
CA VAL A 129 -0.14 16.26 4.06
C VAL A 129 -0.11 16.48 2.55
N SER A 130 -0.45 17.69 2.08
CA SER A 130 -0.37 18.04 0.66
C SER A 130 1.06 17.99 0.10
N LEU A 131 2.06 18.48 0.84
CA LEU A 131 3.47 18.42 0.44
C LEU A 131 3.99 16.98 0.32
N LEU A 132 3.57 16.10 1.23
CA LEU A 132 3.99 14.70 1.29
C LEU A 132 3.31 13.84 0.21
N SER A 133 1.98 13.86 0.18
CA SER A 133 1.19 13.00 -0.69
C SER A 133 1.00 13.55 -2.11
N GLY A 134 1.08 14.87 -2.29
CA GLY A 134 0.80 15.54 -3.56
C GLY A 134 -0.68 15.83 -3.80
N ILE A 135 -1.57 15.48 -2.86
CA ILE A 135 -3.00 15.80 -2.94
C ILE A 135 -3.25 17.29 -2.71
N SER A 136 -4.38 17.79 -3.19
CA SER A 136 -4.82 19.18 -2.99
C SER A 136 -5.14 19.49 -1.52
N LEU A 137 -5.11 20.78 -1.13
CA LEU A 137 -5.58 21.19 0.21
C LEU A 137 -7.06 20.88 0.43
N LYS A 138 -7.87 20.91 -0.64
CA LYS A 138 -9.29 20.55 -0.61
C LYS A 138 -9.44 19.07 -0.23
N MET A 139 -8.70 18.19 -0.92
CA MET A 139 -8.68 16.76 -0.63
C MET A 139 -8.14 16.48 0.78
N ALA A 140 -7.02 17.12 1.17
CA ALA A 140 -6.49 17.00 2.52
C ALA A 140 -7.53 17.40 3.58
N SER A 141 -8.28 18.48 3.36
CA SER A 141 -9.37 18.90 4.26
C SER A 141 -10.46 17.83 4.35
N ARG A 142 -10.94 17.33 3.20
CA ARG A 142 -11.95 16.27 3.12
C ARG A 142 -11.57 15.03 3.93
N LEU A 143 -10.29 14.66 3.91
CA LEU A 143 -9.79 13.47 4.61
C LEU A 143 -9.48 13.70 6.10
N ILE A 144 -9.02 14.91 6.47
CA ILE A 144 -8.55 15.22 7.83
C ILE A 144 -9.68 15.71 8.74
N ASP A 145 -10.59 16.54 8.22
CA ASP A 145 -11.61 17.20 9.05
C ASP A 145 -12.54 16.18 9.76
N PRO A 146 -13.03 15.10 9.09
CA PRO A 146 -13.84 14.08 9.76
C PRO A 146 -13.16 13.37 10.93
N ILE A 147 -11.83 13.24 10.88
CA ILE A 147 -11.05 12.59 11.95
C ILE A 147 -11.10 13.45 13.23
N HIS A 148 -11.10 14.77 13.09
CA HIS A 148 -11.01 15.71 14.21
C HIS A 148 -12.35 16.34 14.61
N ASP A 149 -13.42 16.15 13.83
CA ASP A 149 -14.76 16.62 14.17
C ASP A 149 -15.42 15.67 15.20
N PRO A 150 -15.74 16.13 16.43
CA PRO A 150 -16.36 15.28 17.45
C PRO A 150 -17.80 14.84 17.09
N ARG A 151 -18.45 15.49 16.12
CA ARG A 151 -19.81 15.15 15.67
C ARG A 151 -19.82 13.98 14.68
N ILE A 152 -18.66 13.65 14.10
CA ILE A 152 -18.50 12.52 13.18
C ILE A 152 -17.94 11.34 13.97
N ASP A 153 -18.71 10.28 14.07
CA ASP A 153 -18.34 9.07 14.82
C ASP A 153 -17.97 7.89 13.92
N THR A 154 -18.12 8.04 12.59
CA THR A 154 -17.84 7.02 11.59
C THR A 154 -16.85 7.51 10.54
N ILE A 155 -16.07 6.58 9.99
CA ILE A 155 -15.11 6.81 8.91
C ILE A 155 -15.42 5.80 7.81
N ASP A 156 -15.88 6.30 6.67
CA ASP A 156 -16.20 5.52 5.49
C ASP A 156 -15.02 5.56 4.50
N TYR A 157 -14.25 4.47 4.43
CA TYR A 157 -13.20 4.33 3.43
C TYR A 157 -13.73 3.90 2.06
N PHE A 158 -14.90 3.25 2.03
CA PHE A 158 -15.46 2.73 0.80
C PHE A 158 -15.86 3.85 -0.16
N ASN A 159 -16.35 4.97 0.38
CA ASN A 159 -16.61 6.15 -0.41
C ASN A 159 -15.33 6.71 -1.09
N ASP A 160 -14.19 6.68 -0.39
CA ASP A 160 -12.90 7.06 -0.97
C ASP A 160 -12.47 6.09 -2.08
N TYR A 161 -12.68 4.78 -1.86
CA TYR A 161 -12.43 3.75 -2.87
C TYR A 161 -13.26 4.00 -4.13
N ILE A 162 -14.57 4.23 -3.98
CA ILE A 162 -15.49 4.47 -5.10
C ILE A 162 -15.03 5.67 -5.91
N PHE A 163 -14.63 6.78 -5.27
CA PHE A 163 -14.19 7.94 -6.01
C PHE A 163 -12.91 7.69 -6.84
N GLU A 164 -11.93 6.96 -6.31
CA GLU A 164 -10.72 6.64 -7.05
C GLU A 164 -10.99 5.57 -8.13
N TYR A 165 -11.81 4.55 -7.84
CA TYR A 165 -12.28 3.56 -8.80
C TYR A 165 -12.95 4.25 -10.01
N GLN A 166 -13.87 5.18 -9.75
CA GLN A 166 -14.55 5.95 -10.79
C GLN A 166 -13.55 6.79 -11.59
N TYR A 167 -12.54 7.39 -10.95
CA TYR A 167 -11.50 8.13 -11.67
C TYR A 167 -10.76 7.24 -12.69
N LEU A 168 -10.40 6.02 -12.31
CA LEU A 168 -9.77 5.04 -13.22
C LEU A 168 -10.71 4.61 -14.34
N LEU A 169 -11.99 4.38 -14.03
CA LEU A 169 -13.00 4.02 -15.02
C LEU A 169 -13.11 5.09 -16.12
N HIS A 170 -13.23 6.36 -15.73
CA HIS A 170 -13.28 7.49 -16.67
C HIS A 170 -11.98 7.68 -17.46
N ALA A 171 -10.84 7.26 -16.90
CA ALA A 171 -9.56 7.35 -17.59
C ALA A 171 -9.34 6.21 -18.59
N SER A 172 -10.09 5.11 -18.50
CA SER A 172 -10.07 4.05 -19.50
C SER A 172 -10.48 4.60 -20.87
N GLY A 173 -9.74 4.26 -21.92
CA GLY A 173 -9.90 4.82 -23.26
C GLY A 173 -9.14 6.14 -23.49
N SER A 174 -8.48 6.68 -22.47
CA SER A 174 -7.64 7.89 -22.63
C SER A 174 -6.36 7.61 -23.41
N GLN A 175 -5.75 8.68 -23.91
CA GLN A 175 -4.48 8.65 -24.63
C GLN A 175 -3.54 9.72 -24.09
N SER A 176 -2.23 9.49 -24.26
CA SER A 176 -1.23 10.50 -23.96
C SER A 176 -1.35 11.70 -24.89
N GLU A 177 -1.03 12.90 -24.39
CA GLU A 177 -0.83 14.09 -25.23
C GLU A 177 0.49 14.03 -26.04
N LYS A 178 1.36 13.06 -25.76
CA LYS A 178 2.70 12.94 -26.35
C LYS A 178 2.84 11.67 -27.19
N ARG A 179 3.57 11.77 -28.29
CA ARG A 179 4.09 10.58 -28.97
C ARG A 179 5.33 10.07 -28.23
N ILE A 180 5.35 8.78 -27.91
CA ILE A 180 6.46 8.10 -27.23
C ILE A 180 6.87 6.92 -28.10
N HIS A 181 8.15 6.84 -28.47
CA HIS A 181 8.67 5.85 -29.43
C HIS A 181 7.85 5.81 -30.75
N GLY A 182 7.45 6.98 -31.27
CA GLY A 182 6.67 7.11 -32.51
C GLY A 182 5.17 6.79 -32.39
N LYS A 183 4.74 6.14 -31.31
CA LYS A 183 3.35 5.75 -31.07
C LYS A 183 2.62 6.81 -30.25
N LEU A 184 1.30 6.82 -30.32
CA LEU A 184 0.44 7.61 -29.43
C LEU A 184 -0.13 6.66 -28.37
N PRO A 185 0.44 6.64 -27.15
CA PRO A 185 0.04 5.70 -26.11
C PRO A 185 -1.44 5.81 -25.73
N LYS A 186 -2.08 4.67 -25.51
CA LYS A 186 -3.47 4.52 -25.04
C LYS A 186 -3.52 3.74 -23.74
N PHE A 187 -4.56 3.97 -22.95
CA PHE A 187 -4.82 3.24 -21.71
C PHE A 187 -6.19 2.60 -21.76
N GLN A 188 -6.27 1.33 -21.40
CA GLN A 188 -7.54 0.59 -21.38
C GLN A 188 -7.58 -0.35 -20.17
N LEU A 189 -8.64 -0.27 -19.39
CA LEU A 189 -8.92 -1.25 -18.36
C LEU A 189 -9.35 -2.57 -18.98
N VAL A 190 -8.92 -3.68 -18.38
CA VAL A 190 -9.24 -5.05 -18.79
C VAL A 190 -9.72 -5.85 -17.58
N LYS A 191 -10.77 -6.66 -17.76
CA LYS A 191 -11.41 -7.39 -16.64
C LYS A 191 -11.01 -8.86 -16.50
N ASN A 192 -10.54 -9.48 -17.58
CA ASN A 192 -10.13 -10.88 -17.61
C ASN A 192 -9.08 -11.14 -18.70
N TYR A 193 -8.65 -12.40 -18.81
CA TYR A 193 -7.60 -12.80 -19.75
C TYR A 193 -8.02 -12.60 -21.21
N GLU A 194 -9.26 -12.98 -21.56
CA GLU A 194 -9.78 -12.83 -22.92
C GLU A 194 -9.83 -11.35 -23.35
N ASP A 195 -10.28 -10.48 -22.46
CA ASP A 195 -10.33 -9.02 -22.65
C ASP A 195 -8.93 -8.40 -22.75
N PHE A 196 -7.97 -8.89 -21.95
CA PHE A 196 -6.56 -8.51 -22.12
C PHE A 196 -6.01 -8.93 -23.48
N MET A 197 -6.27 -10.16 -23.91
CA MET A 197 -5.74 -10.68 -25.17
C MET A 197 -6.31 -9.99 -26.40
N SER A 198 -7.55 -9.51 -26.35
CA SER A 198 -8.18 -8.72 -27.42
C SER A 198 -7.77 -7.25 -27.40
N THR A 199 -7.47 -6.70 -26.22
CA THR A 199 -7.12 -5.28 -26.03
C THR A 199 -5.63 -4.99 -26.21
N ARG A 200 -4.77 -5.97 -25.89
CA ARG A 200 -3.32 -5.76 -25.89
C ARG A 200 -2.86 -5.32 -27.28
N ALA A 201 -2.15 -4.21 -27.29
CA ALA A 201 -1.57 -3.67 -28.49
C ALA A 201 -0.26 -2.97 -28.15
N ASP A 202 0.51 -2.77 -29.20
CA ASP A 202 1.85 -2.21 -29.17
C ASP A 202 1.90 -0.75 -28.70
N ASP A 203 0.78 -0.03 -28.81
CA ASP A 203 0.54 1.34 -28.36
C ASP A 203 -0.36 1.43 -27.11
N THR A 204 -0.75 0.29 -26.51
CA THR A 204 -1.72 0.25 -25.41
C THR A 204 -1.08 -0.23 -24.10
N ILE A 205 -1.37 0.48 -23.01
CA ILE A 205 -1.20 0.00 -21.64
C ILE A 205 -2.53 -0.57 -21.18
N CYS A 206 -2.54 -1.85 -20.83
CA CYS A 206 -3.68 -2.49 -20.18
C CYS A 206 -3.61 -2.29 -18.66
N GLY A 207 -4.72 -1.89 -18.04
CA GLY A 207 -4.86 -1.74 -16.60
C GLY A 207 -5.75 -2.83 -15.99
N ILE A 208 -5.30 -3.48 -14.93
CA ILE A 208 -6.10 -4.41 -14.12
C ILE A 208 -6.43 -3.75 -12.79
N MET A 209 -7.69 -3.76 -12.38
CA MET A 209 -8.09 -3.18 -11.09
C MET A 209 -7.64 -4.08 -9.93
N THR A 210 -7.08 -3.47 -8.88
CA THR A 210 -6.71 -4.13 -7.62
C THR A 210 -6.95 -3.18 -6.45
N ILE A 211 -6.93 -3.71 -5.23
CA ILE A 211 -7.08 -2.89 -4.01
C ILE A 211 -5.87 -3.13 -3.12
N GLU A 212 -5.27 -2.06 -2.59
CA GLU A 212 -4.28 -2.18 -1.51
C GLU A 212 -4.92 -1.89 -0.15
N GLY A 213 -5.04 -2.93 0.66
CA GLY A 213 -5.55 -2.88 2.01
C GLY A 213 -7.07 -3.09 2.10
N MET A 214 -7.48 -4.11 2.85
CA MET A 214 -8.91 -4.34 3.13
C MET A 214 -9.58 -3.16 3.82
N HIS A 215 -8.84 -2.25 4.48
CA HIS A 215 -9.44 -1.07 5.10
C HIS A 215 -10.29 -0.25 4.13
N ALA A 216 -9.96 -0.29 2.83
CA ALA A 216 -10.69 0.36 1.76
C ALA A 216 -12.18 -0.01 1.71
N LEU A 217 -12.56 -1.19 2.21
CA LEU A 217 -13.93 -1.72 2.11
C LEU A 217 -14.73 -1.60 3.41
N GLY A 218 -14.17 -1.01 4.46
CA GLY A 218 -14.82 -0.92 5.77
C GLY A 218 -15.40 0.47 6.06
N VAL A 219 -16.54 0.46 6.77
CA VAL A 219 -17.08 1.65 7.44
C VAL A 219 -16.88 1.48 8.94
N TYR A 220 -15.93 2.23 9.48
CA TYR A 220 -15.46 2.05 10.86
C TYR A 220 -16.12 3.04 11.79
N TYR A 221 -16.42 2.58 13.00
CA TYR A 221 -16.55 3.52 14.11
C TYR A 221 -15.17 4.15 14.38
N LYS A 222 -15.12 5.48 14.42
CA LYS A 222 -13.89 6.27 14.43
C LYS A 222 -12.96 5.87 15.56
N ARG A 223 -13.49 5.64 16.77
CA ARG A 223 -12.68 5.22 17.93
C ARG A 223 -12.02 3.87 17.69
N ASP A 224 -12.81 2.92 17.21
CA ASP A 224 -12.42 1.52 17.04
C ASP A 224 -11.29 1.39 15.99
N LEU A 225 -11.35 2.19 14.92
CA LEU A 225 -10.31 2.27 13.89
C LEU A 225 -8.92 2.64 14.45
N PHE A 226 -8.85 3.46 15.50
CA PHE A 226 -7.58 3.96 16.04
C PHE A 226 -7.10 3.22 17.30
N GLU A 227 -8.01 2.57 18.03
CA GLU A 227 -7.73 2.10 19.39
C GLU A 227 -7.88 0.58 19.55
N THR A 228 -8.60 -0.09 18.65
CA THR A 228 -8.90 -1.52 18.79
C THR A 228 -7.99 -2.37 17.91
N ALA A 229 -7.46 -3.45 18.48
CA ALA A 229 -6.59 -4.39 17.76
C ALA A 229 -7.38 -5.51 17.06
N ARG A 230 -8.45 -6.04 17.68
CA ARG A 230 -9.22 -7.15 17.16
C ARG A 230 -10.70 -6.80 17.00
N ILE A 231 -11.33 -7.28 15.94
CA ILE A 231 -12.78 -7.10 15.75
C ILE A 231 -13.57 -7.74 16.90
N GLU A 232 -13.08 -8.83 17.46
CA GLU A 232 -13.70 -9.56 18.58
C GLU A 232 -13.78 -8.72 19.88
N ASP A 233 -12.91 -7.71 20.03
CA ASP A 233 -12.88 -6.84 21.20
C ASP A 233 -13.95 -5.74 21.15
N LEU A 234 -14.66 -5.60 20.02
CA LEU A 234 -15.70 -4.59 19.86
C LEU A 234 -17.03 -5.03 20.49
N PRO A 235 -17.89 -4.09 20.91
CA PRO A 235 -19.29 -4.40 21.22
C PRO A 235 -19.98 -5.08 20.04
N LEU A 236 -20.83 -6.08 20.32
CA LEU A 236 -21.48 -6.91 19.29
C LEU A 236 -22.20 -6.10 18.20
N GLU A 237 -22.88 -5.02 18.58
CA GLU A 237 -23.53 -4.12 17.62
C GLU A 237 -22.53 -3.52 16.61
N ARG A 238 -21.36 -3.06 17.09
CA ARG A 238 -20.33 -2.47 16.25
C ARG A 238 -19.60 -3.52 15.42
N GLN A 239 -19.40 -4.73 15.96
CA GLN A 239 -18.94 -5.86 15.16
C GLN A 239 -19.88 -6.10 13.99
N ASN A 240 -21.19 -6.22 14.25
CA ASN A 240 -22.16 -6.52 13.22
C ASN A 240 -22.23 -5.44 12.14
N LYS A 241 -22.20 -4.16 12.52
CA LYS A 241 -22.15 -3.04 11.55
C LYS A 241 -20.90 -3.08 10.68
N LEU A 242 -19.72 -3.30 11.27
CA LEU A 242 -18.48 -3.38 10.51
C LEU A 242 -18.49 -4.60 9.58
N LYS A 243 -18.91 -5.77 10.09
CA LYS A 243 -19.04 -7.00 9.30
C LYS A 243 -19.96 -6.81 8.10
N LEU A 244 -21.13 -6.21 8.31
CA LEU A 244 -22.08 -5.94 7.25
C LEU A 244 -21.48 -5.00 6.19
N SER A 245 -20.79 -3.93 6.60
CA SER A 245 -20.15 -3.01 5.66
C SER A 245 -19.17 -3.70 4.72
N PHE A 246 -18.33 -4.62 5.24
CA PHE A 246 -17.43 -5.39 4.40
C PHE A 246 -18.17 -6.30 3.42
N ILE A 247 -19.18 -7.02 3.91
CA ILE A 247 -19.94 -7.96 3.08
C ILE A 247 -20.64 -7.23 1.92
N GLU A 248 -21.36 -6.15 2.22
CA GLU A 248 -22.09 -5.36 1.23
C GLU A 248 -21.14 -4.70 0.23
N ASN A 249 -20.02 -4.14 0.69
CA ASN A 249 -19.05 -3.49 -0.17
C ASN A 249 -18.32 -4.49 -1.08
N ILE A 250 -17.99 -5.69 -0.59
CA ILE A 250 -17.43 -6.77 -1.43
C ILE A 250 -18.45 -7.21 -2.49
N GLN A 251 -19.72 -7.35 -2.12
CA GLN A 251 -20.78 -7.68 -3.08
C GLN A 251 -20.96 -6.58 -4.14
N ALA A 252 -20.83 -5.31 -3.76
CA ALA A 252 -20.90 -4.18 -4.68
C ALA A 252 -19.74 -4.21 -5.69
N ILE A 253 -18.49 -4.31 -5.23
CA ILE A 253 -17.32 -4.28 -6.13
C ILE A 253 -17.24 -5.49 -7.06
N LYS A 254 -17.80 -6.65 -6.68
CA LYS A 254 -17.87 -7.81 -7.56
C LYS A 254 -18.85 -7.65 -8.73
N LYS A 255 -19.80 -6.71 -8.63
CA LYS A 255 -20.79 -6.38 -9.67
C LYS A 255 -20.35 -5.25 -10.60
N GLU A 256 -19.23 -4.60 -10.28
CA GLU A 256 -18.66 -3.54 -11.10
C GLU A 256 -18.17 -4.06 -12.47
N GLN A 257 -18.05 -3.16 -13.44
CA GLN A 257 -17.59 -3.52 -14.80
C GLN A 257 -16.18 -4.13 -14.81
N PHE A 258 -15.29 -3.59 -13.96
CA PHE A 258 -13.91 -4.05 -13.79
C PHE A 258 -13.70 -4.42 -12.32
N PRO A 259 -14.20 -5.59 -11.88
CA PRO A 259 -14.03 -6.02 -10.50
C PRO A 259 -12.55 -6.21 -10.19
N PRO A 260 -12.09 -5.92 -8.96
CA PRO A 260 -10.69 -6.09 -8.59
C PRO A 260 -10.22 -7.54 -8.79
N PHE A 261 -9.06 -7.73 -9.41
CA PHE A 261 -8.47 -9.05 -9.61
C PHE A 261 -7.93 -9.64 -8.31
N PHE A 262 -7.29 -8.82 -7.48
CA PHE A 262 -6.89 -9.18 -6.13
C PHE A 262 -6.99 -8.00 -5.16
N ILE A 263 -6.93 -8.32 -3.88
CA ILE A 263 -6.86 -7.36 -2.77
C ILE A 263 -5.69 -7.69 -1.84
N THR A 264 -4.82 -6.71 -1.57
CA THR A 264 -3.82 -6.79 -0.51
C THR A 264 -4.56 -6.79 0.82
N TYR A 265 -4.48 -7.90 1.55
CA TYR A 265 -5.41 -8.09 2.68
C TYR A 265 -5.05 -7.23 3.90
N ALA A 266 -3.75 -6.97 4.09
CA ALA A 266 -3.19 -6.09 5.11
C ALA A 266 -2.48 -4.90 4.45
N HIS A 267 -2.20 -3.84 5.20
CA HIS A 267 -1.34 -2.75 4.69
C HIS A 267 -0.47 -2.15 5.80
N HIS A 268 -0.49 -0.83 6.02
CA HIS A 268 0.34 -0.22 7.06
C HIS A 268 -0.30 -0.28 8.44
N PHE A 269 -1.61 -0.18 8.57
CA PHE A 269 -2.27 -0.14 9.88
C PHE A 269 -3.31 -1.24 10.03
N ASN A 270 -3.79 -1.40 11.26
CA ASN A 270 -4.83 -2.36 11.58
C ASN A 270 -6.13 -2.06 10.83
N ASN A 271 -6.71 -3.11 10.25
CA ASN A 271 -8.05 -3.09 9.66
C ASN A 271 -9.04 -3.96 10.44
N LEU A 272 -8.65 -4.48 11.62
CA LEU A 272 -9.40 -5.38 12.50
C LEU A 272 -9.66 -6.80 11.94
N LEU A 273 -9.22 -7.09 10.71
CA LEU A 273 -9.39 -8.39 10.05
C LEU A 273 -8.14 -9.24 10.08
N VAL A 274 -6.97 -8.60 10.02
CA VAL A 274 -5.68 -9.29 9.86
C VAL A 274 -4.55 -8.49 10.47
N GLY A 275 -3.59 -9.19 11.09
CA GLY A 275 -2.36 -8.55 11.52
C GLY A 275 -1.41 -8.26 10.36
N HIS A 276 -0.78 -7.10 10.43
CA HIS A 276 0.17 -6.63 9.43
C HIS A 276 1.62 -6.72 9.94
N ALA A 277 2.57 -6.83 9.02
CA ALA A 277 3.99 -6.75 9.31
C ALA A 277 4.42 -5.31 9.64
N LYS A 278 5.56 -5.17 10.32
CA LYS A 278 6.20 -3.86 10.49
C LYS A 278 6.60 -3.30 9.13
N SER A 279 6.14 -2.09 8.84
CA SER A 279 6.39 -1.42 7.57
C SER A 279 7.13 -0.10 7.75
N PHE A 280 7.00 0.58 8.89
CA PHE A 280 7.72 1.85 9.08
C PHE A 280 9.18 1.65 9.48
N ALA A 281 10.05 2.41 8.81
CA ALA A 281 11.45 2.47 9.19
C ALA A 281 11.60 3.20 10.53
N ASP A 282 12.44 2.65 11.41
CA ASP A 282 12.89 3.36 12.61
C ASP A 282 13.76 4.57 12.23
N ALA A 283 13.97 5.47 13.19
CA ALA A 283 14.89 6.59 13.04
C ALA A 283 16.28 6.18 12.52
N LYS A 284 16.83 6.99 11.62
CA LYS A 284 18.19 6.82 11.11
C LYS A 284 19.12 7.82 11.79
N GLY A 285 19.80 7.41 12.85
CA GLY A 285 20.76 8.26 13.55
C GLY A 285 20.11 9.24 14.54
N THR A 286 20.71 10.43 14.68
CA THR A 286 20.34 11.39 15.73
C THR A 286 19.31 12.42 15.27
N PHE A 287 19.39 12.89 14.02
CA PHE A 287 18.55 14.00 13.55
C PHE A 287 17.43 13.60 12.58
N ASP A 288 17.33 12.31 12.22
CA ASP A 288 16.33 11.83 11.25
C ASP A 288 15.27 10.97 11.94
N PRO A 289 14.10 11.55 12.30
CA PRO A 289 12.99 10.75 12.77
C PRO A 289 12.51 9.81 11.65
N GLY A 290 12.19 8.58 12.03
CA GLY A 290 11.54 7.60 11.15
C GLY A 290 10.02 7.78 11.13
N PHE A 291 9.34 7.08 10.23
CA PHE A 291 7.87 7.04 10.24
C PHE A 291 7.33 6.46 11.54
N ALA A 292 8.06 5.51 12.13
CA ALA A 292 7.74 4.91 13.43
C ALA A 292 7.88 5.89 14.62
N ASP A 293 8.44 7.09 14.43
CA ASP A 293 8.43 8.16 15.45
C ASP A 293 7.19 9.08 15.34
N ILE A 294 6.46 8.98 14.23
CA ILE A 294 5.33 9.88 13.90
C ILE A 294 4.00 9.15 14.03
N PHE A 295 3.96 7.89 13.58
CA PHE A 295 2.77 7.08 13.50
C PHE A 295 2.94 5.80 14.31
N ASP A 296 1.89 5.45 15.05
CA ASP A 296 1.84 4.21 15.81
C ASP A 296 1.28 3.10 14.93
N GLN A 297 2.15 2.16 14.54
CA GLN A 297 1.79 0.96 13.78
C GLN A 297 1.49 -0.23 14.70
N SER A 298 1.57 -0.10 16.03
CA SER A 298 1.59 -1.26 16.93
C SER A 298 0.23 -1.91 17.15
N VAL A 299 -0.86 -1.17 16.95
CA VAL A 299 -2.23 -1.71 17.02
C VAL A 299 -2.37 -2.76 15.91
N GLY A 300 -2.78 -3.98 16.26
CA GLY A 300 -2.98 -5.07 15.30
C GLY A 300 -1.70 -5.63 14.66
N GLN A 301 -0.52 -5.07 14.92
CA GLN A 301 0.73 -5.57 14.37
C GLN A 301 1.00 -7.01 14.82
N ASP A 302 1.53 -7.83 13.91
CA ASP A 302 1.97 -9.20 14.20
C ASP A 302 0.86 -10.13 14.72
N LEU A 303 -0.42 -9.76 14.57
CA LEU A 303 -1.54 -10.66 14.81
C LEU A 303 -1.77 -11.63 13.63
N GLY A 304 -2.51 -12.70 13.86
CA GLY A 304 -3.01 -13.57 12.78
C GLY A 304 -4.21 -12.97 12.03
N ILE A 305 -4.93 -13.82 11.30
CA ILE A 305 -6.22 -13.46 10.69
C ILE A 305 -7.34 -13.69 11.71
N SER A 306 -8.27 -12.76 11.85
CA SER A 306 -9.44 -12.91 12.73
C SER A 306 -10.43 -13.95 12.17
N SER A 307 -11.33 -14.45 13.01
CA SER A 307 -12.33 -15.43 12.56
C SER A 307 -13.19 -14.87 11.44
N PHE A 308 -13.61 -13.60 11.56
CA PHE A 308 -14.36 -12.92 10.51
C PHE A 308 -13.49 -12.61 9.28
N GLY A 309 -12.20 -12.31 9.45
CA GLY A 309 -11.27 -12.16 8.34
C GLY A 309 -11.19 -13.43 7.49
N LEU A 310 -11.11 -14.60 8.13
CA LEU A 310 -11.16 -15.89 7.44
C LEU A 310 -12.50 -16.09 6.71
N THR A 311 -13.64 -15.78 7.33
CA THR A 311 -14.96 -15.82 6.67
C THR A 311 -15.01 -14.93 5.42
N LEU A 312 -14.46 -13.72 5.48
CA LEU A 312 -14.40 -12.85 4.31
C LEU A 312 -13.56 -13.46 3.18
N ILE A 313 -12.43 -14.09 3.51
CA ILE A 313 -11.59 -14.77 2.52
C ILE A 313 -12.36 -15.91 1.85
N THR A 314 -12.96 -16.82 2.63
CA THR A 314 -13.57 -18.05 2.11
C THR A 314 -14.91 -17.79 1.42
N ASP A 315 -15.80 -17.05 2.08
CA ASP A 315 -17.21 -17.02 1.72
C ASP A 315 -17.54 -15.83 0.82
N HIS A 316 -16.70 -14.78 0.85
CA HIS A 316 -16.96 -13.54 0.12
C HIS A 316 -15.96 -13.29 -1.02
N LEU A 317 -14.65 -13.33 -0.75
CA LEU A 317 -13.62 -12.98 -1.73
C LEU A 317 -13.33 -14.13 -2.71
N LEU A 318 -12.96 -15.30 -2.18
CA LEU A 318 -12.61 -16.49 -2.98
C LEU A 318 -13.83 -17.32 -3.44
N SER A 319 -15.02 -17.03 -2.90
CA SER A 319 -16.25 -17.69 -3.35
C SER A 319 -16.51 -17.48 -4.84
N ARG A 320 -16.96 -18.55 -5.50
CA ARG A 320 -17.35 -18.59 -6.92
C ARG A 320 -18.84 -18.30 -7.14
N HIS A 321 -19.61 -18.13 -6.06
CA HIS A 321 -21.06 -18.05 -6.13
C HIS A 321 -21.62 -16.63 -6.15
N ASN A 322 -20.78 -15.61 -5.91
CA ASN A 322 -21.20 -14.22 -5.74
C ASN A 322 -20.47 -13.24 -6.69
N GLY A 323 -20.09 -13.71 -7.87
CA GLY A 323 -19.36 -12.95 -8.88
C GLY A 323 -17.93 -13.44 -9.07
N GLN A 324 -17.10 -12.63 -9.73
CA GLN A 324 -15.69 -12.96 -9.94
C GLN A 324 -14.96 -13.11 -8.59
N ARG A 325 -14.04 -14.08 -8.52
CA ARG A 325 -13.16 -14.22 -7.36
C ARG A 325 -12.20 -13.05 -7.28
N ILE A 326 -12.04 -12.51 -6.08
CA ILE A 326 -11.00 -11.53 -5.77
C ILE A 326 -9.93 -12.30 -5.01
N LEU A 327 -8.74 -12.43 -5.62
CA LEU A 327 -7.63 -13.17 -5.03
C LEU A 327 -7.02 -12.40 -3.85
N ILE A 328 -6.29 -13.12 -3.00
CA ILE A 328 -5.66 -12.53 -1.81
C ILE A 328 -4.19 -12.29 -2.11
N ASP A 329 -3.77 -11.04 -1.96
CA ASP A 329 -2.38 -10.66 -1.94
C ASP A 329 -1.86 -10.61 -0.49
N VAL A 330 -0.82 -11.40 -0.22
CA VAL A 330 -0.24 -11.60 1.12
C VAL A 330 0.79 -10.54 1.48
N LYS A 331 1.10 -9.62 0.57
CA LYS A 331 1.96 -8.49 0.90
C LYS A 331 1.40 -7.74 2.11
N HIS A 332 2.29 -7.21 2.95
CA HIS A 332 2.00 -6.56 4.23
C HIS A 332 1.42 -7.44 5.34
N MET A 333 0.93 -8.66 5.08
CA MET A 333 0.50 -9.57 6.15
C MET A 333 1.67 -9.86 7.10
N SER A 334 1.36 -10.00 8.40
CA SER A 334 2.31 -10.54 9.37
C SER A 334 2.69 -11.99 9.03
N VAL A 335 3.77 -12.48 9.61
CA VAL A 335 4.18 -13.89 9.51
C VAL A 335 3.06 -14.83 9.97
N PHE A 336 2.40 -14.51 11.09
CA PHE A 336 1.27 -15.28 11.62
C PHE A 336 0.09 -15.33 10.64
N ALA A 337 -0.24 -14.21 10.00
CA ALA A 337 -1.32 -14.13 9.04
C ALA A 337 -1.01 -14.92 7.76
N ARG A 338 0.23 -14.84 7.25
CA ARG A 338 0.66 -15.64 6.09
C ARG A 338 0.59 -17.14 6.39
N LYS A 339 1.09 -17.58 7.54
CA LYS A 339 0.99 -18.98 7.98
C LYS A 339 -0.45 -19.47 8.02
N ALA A 340 -1.36 -18.71 8.66
CA ALA A 340 -2.78 -19.04 8.72
C ALA A 340 -3.43 -19.14 7.33
N TYR A 341 -3.07 -18.25 6.40
CA TYR A 341 -3.59 -18.31 5.03
C TYR A 341 -3.03 -19.50 4.23
N TYR A 342 -1.74 -19.81 4.37
CA TYR A 342 -1.12 -20.96 3.71
C TYR A 342 -1.70 -22.28 4.23
N ASP A 343 -1.90 -22.40 5.54
CA ASP A 343 -2.54 -23.56 6.15
C ASP A 343 -4.00 -23.71 5.69
N LEU A 344 -4.75 -22.61 5.59
CA LEU A 344 -6.11 -22.62 5.02
C LEU A 344 -6.12 -23.22 3.61
N LEU A 345 -5.24 -22.74 2.73
CA LEU A 345 -5.18 -23.22 1.35
C LEU A 345 -4.71 -24.68 1.27
N ALA A 346 -3.70 -25.06 2.05
CA ALA A 346 -3.21 -26.43 2.11
C ALA A 346 -4.30 -27.40 2.58
N ASN A 347 -5.04 -27.04 3.63
CA ASN A 347 -6.17 -27.82 4.14
C ASN A 347 -7.30 -27.95 3.11
N ASN A 348 -7.61 -26.88 2.38
CA ASN A 348 -8.62 -26.92 1.31
C ASN A 348 -8.21 -27.86 0.17
N ARG A 349 -6.92 -27.88 -0.19
CA ARG A 349 -6.38 -28.80 -1.21
C ARG A 349 -6.43 -30.25 -0.75
N ALA A 350 -6.07 -30.52 0.51
CA ALA A 350 -6.03 -31.87 1.06
C ALA A 350 -7.43 -32.53 1.18
N LYS A 351 -8.49 -31.72 1.33
CA LYS A 351 -9.87 -32.20 1.50
C LYS A 351 -10.59 -32.57 0.20
N SER A 352 -10.03 -32.30 -0.98
CA SER A 352 -10.73 -32.51 -2.26
C SER A 352 -10.09 -33.61 -3.12
N SER A 353 -10.87 -34.66 -3.41
CA SER A 353 -10.47 -35.80 -4.25
C SER A 353 -10.83 -35.65 -5.74
N LEU A 354 -11.49 -34.57 -6.14
CA LEU A 354 -11.97 -34.36 -7.51
C LEU A 354 -11.78 -32.88 -7.91
N LEU A 355 -10.78 -32.61 -8.75
CA LEU A 355 -10.49 -31.32 -9.40
C LEU A 355 -10.43 -30.12 -8.43
N ILE A 356 -9.29 -30.01 -7.75
CA ILE A 356 -8.95 -29.03 -6.72
C ILE A 356 -9.09 -27.59 -7.23
N ASP A 357 -9.84 -26.75 -6.50
CA ASP A 357 -9.78 -25.30 -6.65
C ASP A 357 -8.44 -24.78 -6.11
N ASN A 358 -7.38 -24.87 -6.92
CA ASN A 358 -6.07 -24.36 -6.57
C ASN A 358 -6.11 -22.83 -6.59
N VAL A 359 -6.28 -22.21 -5.42
CA VAL A 359 -6.23 -20.75 -5.29
C VAL A 359 -4.77 -20.29 -5.34
N PRO A 360 -4.39 -19.44 -6.31
CA PRO A 360 -3.05 -18.90 -6.39
C PRO A 360 -2.81 -17.86 -5.29
N ILE A 361 -1.61 -17.91 -4.71
CA ILE A 361 -1.14 -16.93 -3.73
C ILE A 361 -0.45 -15.80 -4.49
N ILE A 362 -0.82 -14.56 -4.18
CA ILE A 362 -0.19 -13.37 -4.77
C ILE A 362 0.69 -12.71 -3.72
N SER A 363 1.90 -12.32 -4.09
CA SER A 363 2.71 -11.35 -3.37
C SER A 363 3.08 -10.22 -4.32
N SER A 364 2.31 -9.15 -4.32
CA SER A 364 2.32 -8.15 -5.40
C SER A 364 3.60 -7.31 -5.47
N HIS A 365 4.22 -6.98 -4.33
CA HIS A 365 5.46 -6.18 -4.27
C HIS A 365 6.37 -6.53 -3.09
N SER A 366 7.07 -7.65 -3.16
CA SER A 366 7.99 -8.10 -2.12
C SER A 366 9.43 -8.23 -2.58
N ALA A 367 10.37 -8.02 -1.65
CA ALA A 367 11.74 -8.51 -1.79
C ALA A 367 11.89 -9.83 -1.02
N VAL A 368 13.05 -10.48 -1.16
CA VAL A 368 13.41 -11.67 -0.37
C VAL A 368 14.10 -11.25 0.93
N ASN A 369 13.86 -11.98 2.01
CA ASN A 369 14.44 -11.71 3.33
C ASN A 369 15.63 -12.61 3.66
N GLY A 370 15.89 -13.68 2.89
CA GLY A 370 17.03 -14.57 3.07
C GLY A 370 16.97 -15.46 4.32
N LEU A 371 15.78 -15.64 4.89
CA LEU A 371 15.49 -16.61 5.95
C LEU A 371 14.78 -17.82 5.35
N ALA A 372 15.00 -19.01 5.92
CA ALA A 372 14.50 -20.24 5.32
C ALA A 372 13.00 -20.45 5.59
N THR A 373 12.54 -20.12 6.80
CA THR A 373 11.18 -20.45 7.27
C THR A 373 10.47 -19.26 7.89
N LEU A 374 9.13 -19.32 7.89
CA LEU A 374 8.27 -18.39 8.60
C LEU A 374 8.53 -18.43 10.11
N ASP A 375 8.79 -19.61 10.69
CA ASP A 375 9.11 -19.74 12.11
C ASP A 375 10.43 -19.04 12.48
N GLU A 376 11.44 -19.09 11.61
CA GLU A 376 12.69 -18.33 11.78
C GLU A 376 12.46 -16.82 11.71
N ALA A 377 11.63 -16.36 10.76
CA ALA A 377 11.23 -14.96 10.63
C ALA A 377 10.51 -14.48 11.91
N GLN A 378 9.51 -15.23 12.37
CA GLN A 378 8.76 -14.94 13.60
C GLN A 378 9.65 -14.79 14.84
N ALA A 379 10.70 -15.63 14.96
CA ALA A 379 11.62 -15.58 16.09
C ALA A 379 12.56 -14.35 16.04
N LYS A 380 12.77 -13.76 14.86
CA LYS A 380 13.70 -12.65 14.64
C LYS A 380 12.97 -11.32 14.55
N LYS A 381 13.03 -10.54 15.63
CA LYS A 381 12.48 -9.18 15.61
C LYS A 381 13.20 -8.26 14.60
N ASP A 382 12.42 -7.63 13.74
CA ASP A 382 12.86 -6.59 12.81
C ASP A 382 13.70 -5.51 13.49
N SER A 383 14.98 -5.43 13.09
CA SER A 383 15.89 -4.38 13.55
C SER A 383 17.01 -4.10 12.56
N PHE A 384 17.51 -2.86 12.57
CA PHE A 384 18.70 -2.51 11.80
C PHE A 384 19.96 -3.26 12.26
N LYS A 385 20.05 -3.64 13.54
CA LYS A 385 21.19 -4.40 14.09
C LYS A 385 21.23 -5.81 13.52
N GLY A 386 20.09 -6.50 13.44
CA GLY A 386 19.99 -7.84 12.83
C GLY A 386 20.44 -7.87 11.37
N ASN A 387 20.21 -6.78 10.63
CA ASN A 387 20.57 -6.68 9.21
C ASN A 387 22.02 -6.27 8.93
N LYS A 388 22.89 -6.09 9.95
CA LYS A 388 24.22 -5.46 9.81
C LYS A 388 25.10 -6.15 8.75
N ASN A 389 25.06 -7.49 8.68
CA ASN A 389 25.93 -8.30 7.83
C ASN A 389 25.20 -8.92 6.62
N SER A 390 23.90 -8.67 6.48
CA SER A 390 23.06 -9.26 5.44
C SER A 390 23.13 -8.47 4.13
N TYR A 391 23.10 -9.19 3.00
CA TYR A 391 22.99 -8.58 1.67
C TYR A 391 21.57 -8.14 1.32
N VAL A 392 20.58 -8.86 1.82
CA VAL A 392 19.16 -8.53 1.73
C VAL A 392 18.60 -8.11 3.09
N SER A 393 17.46 -7.41 3.10
CA SER A 393 16.80 -7.01 4.34
C SER A 393 16.06 -8.19 4.96
N LEU A 394 16.46 -8.62 6.15
CA LEU A 394 15.85 -9.75 6.87
C LEU A 394 14.49 -9.39 7.51
N TRP A 395 13.78 -8.39 6.99
CA TRP A 395 12.55 -7.91 7.64
C TRP A 395 11.34 -8.75 7.22
N ASP A 396 10.40 -8.95 8.15
CA ASP A 396 9.26 -9.87 8.00
C ASP A 396 8.25 -9.47 6.90
N ILE A 397 8.30 -8.20 6.46
CA ILE A 397 7.53 -7.68 5.32
C ILE A 397 8.00 -8.22 3.96
N ASN A 398 9.14 -8.90 3.93
CA ASN A 398 9.75 -9.56 2.78
C ASN A 398 9.61 -11.09 2.91
N LEU A 399 9.80 -11.81 1.80
CA LEU A 399 9.52 -13.24 1.69
C LEU A 399 10.68 -14.11 2.17
N THR A 400 10.35 -15.13 2.96
CA THR A 400 11.21 -16.30 3.28
C THR A 400 11.26 -17.28 2.11
N ASP A 401 12.16 -18.27 2.17
CA ASP A 401 12.17 -19.36 1.20
C ASP A 401 10.85 -20.16 1.26
N GLU A 402 10.30 -20.37 2.46
CA GLU A 402 9.00 -21.00 2.66
C GLU A 402 7.84 -20.23 2.01
N ASP A 403 7.82 -18.89 2.11
CA ASP A 403 6.84 -18.05 1.40
C ASP A 403 6.94 -18.27 -0.12
N ILE A 404 8.15 -18.28 -0.67
CA ILE A 404 8.39 -18.46 -2.11
C ILE A 404 7.91 -19.85 -2.56
N VAL A 405 8.20 -20.89 -1.79
CA VAL A 405 7.74 -22.26 -2.07
C VAL A 405 6.22 -22.37 -1.99
N ALA A 406 5.58 -21.71 -1.02
CA ALA A 406 4.13 -21.68 -0.91
C ALA A 406 3.48 -21.02 -2.14
N VAL A 407 4.01 -19.87 -2.57
CA VAL A 407 3.56 -19.18 -3.79
C VAL A 407 3.75 -20.08 -5.01
N PHE A 408 4.93 -20.69 -5.18
CA PHE A 408 5.21 -21.59 -6.29
C PHE A 408 4.24 -22.79 -6.33
N LYS A 409 4.05 -23.48 -5.20
CA LYS A 409 3.12 -24.61 -5.08
C LYS A 409 1.65 -24.24 -5.31
N SER A 410 1.32 -22.95 -5.31
CA SER A 410 -0.03 -22.45 -5.57
C SER A 410 -0.27 -22.03 -7.02
N ASP A 411 0.72 -22.15 -7.91
CA ASP A 411 0.72 -21.49 -9.22
C ASP A 411 0.52 -19.97 -9.10
N GLY A 412 1.10 -19.40 -8.06
CA GLY A 412 0.95 -18.00 -7.67
C GLY A 412 1.93 -17.04 -8.35
N LEU A 413 1.90 -15.78 -7.93
CA LEU A 413 2.69 -14.70 -8.53
C LEU A 413 3.47 -13.92 -7.46
N ILE A 414 4.73 -13.59 -7.77
CA ILE A 414 5.56 -12.68 -6.98
C ILE A 414 5.96 -11.49 -7.85
N GLY A 415 5.55 -10.28 -7.46
CA GLY A 415 6.11 -9.05 -8.00
C GLY A 415 7.34 -8.63 -7.21
N ILE A 416 8.46 -8.47 -7.90
CA ILE A 416 9.77 -8.19 -7.29
C ILE A 416 9.86 -6.69 -6.97
N CYS A 417 9.92 -6.36 -5.68
CA CYS A 417 10.07 -4.99 -5.22
C CYS A 417 11.52 -4.51 -5.28
N MET A 418 11.84 -3.67 -6.27
CA MET A 418 13.17 -3.05 -6.44
C MET A 418 13.35 -1.76 -5.62
N HIS A 419 12.90 -1.75 -4.35
CA HIS A 419 12.96 -0.58 -3.49
C HIS A 419 14.21 -0.60 -2.57
N ASP A 420 15.04 0.46 -2.60
CA ASP A 420 16.30 0.57 -1.85
C ASP A 420 16.16 0.55 -0.31
N GLY A 421 14.99 0.94 0.18
CA GLY A 421 14.55 0.80 1.57
C GLY A 421 14.18 -0.64 1.98
N ARG A 422 13.73 -1.49 1.05
CA ARG A 422 13.14 -2.81 1.34
C ARG A 422 14.00 -3.98 0.93
N MET A 423 14.67 -3.91 -0.21
CA MET A 423 15.43 -5.02 -0.76
C MET A 423 16.82 -5.17 -0.11
N PRO A 424 17.70 -4.15 -0.08
CA PRO A 424 19.07 -4.36 0.35
C PRO A 424 19.23 -4.40 1.88
N GLY A 425 20.06 -5.31 2.35
CA GLY A 425 20.60 -5.36 3.70
C GLY A 425 21.77 -4.39 3.89
N ASN A 426 22.26 -4.25 5.11
CA ASN A 426 23.27 -3.22 5.42
C ASN A 426 24.63 -3.52 4.79
N ARG A 427 24.98 -4.80 4.54
CA ARG A 427 26.21 -5.16 3.84
C ARG A 427 26.18 -4.68 2.39
N PHE A 428 25.08 -4.91 1.68
CA PHE A 428 24.91 -4.43 0.31
C PHE A 428 24.95 -2.90 0.25
N ARG A 429 24.22 -2.21 1.14
CA ARG A 429 24.23 -0.74 1.21
C ARG A 429 25.62 -0.17 1.43
N LYS A 430 26.46 -0.79 2.25
CA LYS A 430 27.86 -0.38 2.46
C LYS A 430 28.70 -0.56 1.20
N LYS A 431 28.60 -1.70 0.52
CA LYS A 431 29.30 -1.94 -0.75
C LYS A 431 28.89 -0.94 -1.83
N LEU A 432 27.60 -0.67 -1.96
CA LEU A 432 27.07 0.30 -2.93
C LEU A 432 27.57 1.73 -2.65
N LYS A 433 27.71 2.11 -1.37
CA LYS A 433 28.30 3.41 -1.00
C LYS A 433 29.80 3.46 -1.33
N ALA A 434 30.53 2.38 -1.06
CA ALA A 434 31.95 2.30 -1.38
C ALA A 434 32.20 2.40 -2.89
N SER A 435 31.40 1.72 -3.72
CA SER A 435 31.54 1.78 -5.17
C SER A 435 31.17 3.15 -5.75
N LYS A 436 30.22 3.88 -5.15
CA LYS A 436 29.89 5.25 -5.59
C LYS A 436 31.00 6.26 -5.27
N ASN A 437 31.84 5.97 -4.28
CA ASN A 437 32.93 6.85 -3.85
C ASN A 437 34.26 6.54 -4.55
N ASN A 438 34.37 5.39 -5.22
CA ASN A 438 35.49 4.99 -6.08
C ASN A 438 34.91 4.66 -7.47
N PRO A 439 34.62 5.68 -8.31
CA PRO A 439 33.96 5.50 -9.60
C PRO A 439 34.75 4.64 -10.58
#